data_AF-A0A851QUG5-F1
#
_entry.id   AF-A0A851QUG5-F1
#
_cell.length_a   1.000
_cell.length_b   1.000
_cell.length_c   1.000
_cell.angle_alpha   90.00
_cell.angle_beta   90.00
_cell.angle_gamma   90.00
#
_symmetry.space_group_name_H-M   'P 1'
#
loop_
_entity.id
_entity.type
_entity.pdbx_description
1 polymer ?
#
loop_
_entity_poly.entity_id
_entity_poly.type
_entity_poly.pdbx_seq_one_letter_code
_entity_poly.pdbx_strand_id
1 'polypeptide(L)'
;GIKWMSSLEAKFEDAKDKKPTAEKLERLRREKINRFRNQHRINIQGTDLPDPIATFDQLQKEYKVHPKIMENIQAAGFHVPTPIQMQAIPVMLHGREVLASAPTGSGKTLAFCIPLLTHLKQPRNKGFRALIISPTRELASQTHRELVKLAEGTGFRIHMIHKAAEAAKKFGPKSSKKF
;
A
#
# COMPACT_ATOMS: atom_id res chain seq x y z
N GLY A 1 55.47 32.93 -24.49
CA GLY A 1 55.67 32.62 -23.06
C GLY A 1 54.76 31.47 -22.68
N ILE A 2 55.32 30.35 -22.24
CA ILE A 2 54.54 29.15 -21.92
C ILE A 2 53.92 29.34 -20.52
N LYS A 3 52.59 29.37 -20.46
CA LYS A 3 51.82 29.47 -19.22
C LYS A 3 51.81 28.10 -18.55
N TRP A 4 52.55 27.96 -17.46
CA TRP A 4 52.49 26.78 -16.59
C TRP A 4 51.21 26.85 -15.76
N MET A 5 50.23 25.99 -16.04
CA MET A 5 49.14 25.73 -15.09
C MET A 5 49.65 24.74 -14.05
N SER A 6 49.51 25.11 -12.77
CA SER A 6 49.91 24.25 -11.66
C SER A 6 49.10 22.96 -11.67
N SER A 7 49.77 21.83 -11.50
CA SER A 7 49.13 20.51 -11.37
C SER A 7 48.10 20.44 -10.22
N LEU A 8 48.14 21.40 -9.29
CA LEU A 8 47.09 21.56 -8.28
C LEU A 8 45.80 22.15 -8.86
N GLU A 9 45.85 23.14 -9.76
CA GLU A 9 44.65 23.77 -10.34
C GLU A 9 43.86 22.78 -11.22
N ALA A 10 44.56 21.88 -11.93
CA ALA A 10 43.92 20.79 -12.68
C ALA A 10 43.19 19.79 -11.77
N LYS A 11 43.70 19.55 -10.54
CA LYS A 11 43.06 18.67 -9.56
C LYS A 11 41.84 19.31 -8.88
N PHE A 12 41.75 20.64 -8.83
CA PHE A 12 40.59 21.34 -8.27
C PHE A 12 39.41 21.41 -9.25
N GLU A 13 39.63 21.31 -10.57
CA GLU A 13 38.53 21.21 -11.55
C GLU A 13 37.92 19.80 -11.63
N ASP A 14 38.72 18.75 -11.43
CA ASP A 14 38.24 17.36 -11.43
C ASP A 14 37.44 16.95 -10.17
N ALA A 15 37.43 17.82 -9.14
CA ALA A 15 36.64 17.65 -7.93
C ALA A 15 35.24 18.29 -8.01
N LYS A 16 34.82 18.81 -9.17
CA LYS A 16 33.43 19.21 -9.41
C LYS A 16 32.54 17.99 -9.63
N ASP A 17 32.03 17.47 -8.52
CA ASP A 17 30.69 16.88 -8.38
C ASP A 17 30.24 15.97 -9.55
N LYS A 18 30.97 14.87 -9.79
CA LYS A 18 30.51 13.80 -10.68
C LYS A 18 29.21 13.24 -10.13
N LYS A 19 28.08 13.61 -10.75
CA LYS A 19 26.76 13.03 -10.50
C LYS A 19 26.92 11.51 -10.41
N PRO A 20 26.45 10.86 -9.33
CA PRO A 20 26.64 9.43 -9.14
C PRO A 20 26.05 8.66 -10.33
N THR A 21 26.74 7.61 -10.76
CA THR A 21 26.28 6.72 -11.83
C THR A 21 24.95 6.06 -11.44
N ALA A 22 24.13 5.69 -12.43
CA ALA A 22 22.83 5.05 -12.20
C ALA A 22 22.94 3.80 -11.30
N GLU A 23 23.98 2.98 -11.51
CA GLU A 23 24.26 1.81 -10.69
C GLU A 23 24.57 2.17 -9.23
N LYS A 24 25.34 3.24 -9.00
CA LYS A 24 25.67 3.72 -7.66
C LYS A 24 24.43 4.27 -6.95
N LEU A 25 23.59 5.00 -7.66
CA LEU A 25 22.30 5.50 -7.15
C LEU A 25 21.37 4.35 -6.73
N GLU A 26 21.24 3.33 -7.58
CA GLU A 26 20.41 2.16 -7.29
C GLU A 26 20.94 1.36 -6.09
N ARG A 27 22.26 1.20 -5.99
CA ARG A 27 22.89 0.57 -4.83
C ARG A 27 22.59 1.33 -3.54
N LEU A 28 22.77 2.67 -3.54
CA LEU A 28 22.48 3.52 -2.38
C LEU A 28 20.99 3.48 -1.99
N ARG A 29 20.09 3.49 -2.99
CA ARG A 29 18.66 3.32 -2.78
C ARG A 29 18.37 1.98 -2.09
N ARG A 30 18.90 0.88 -2.63
CA ARG A 30 18.71 -0.47 -2.07
C ARG A 30 19.23 -0.59 -0.64
N GLU A 31 20.41 -0.04 -0.35
CA GLU A 31 20.95 -0.01 1.01
C GLU A 31 20.05 0.77 1.96
N LYS A 32 19.56 1.95 1.55
CA LYS A 32 18.63 2.76 2.34
C LYS A 32 17.33 2.00 2.63
N ILE A 33 16.75 1.35 1.63
CA ILE A 33 15.53 0.55 1.79
C ILE A 33 15.77 -0.64 2.73
N ASN A 34 16.89 -1.35 2.57
CA ASN A 34 17.22 -2.48 3.43
C ASN A 34 17.42 -2.05 4.88
N ARG A 35 18.06 -0.90 5.12
CA ARG A 35 18.15 -0.31 6.47
C ARG A 35 16.77 0.00 7.04
N PHE A 36 15.88 0.60 6.25
CA PHE A 36 14.50 0.89 6.66
C PHE A 36 13.74 -0.38 7.03
N ARG A 37 13.79 -1.42 6.18
CA ARG A 37 13.17 -2.72 6.47
C ARG A 37 13.72 -3.33 7.76
N ASN A 38 15.03 -3.31 7.96
CA ASN A 38 15.66 -3.82 9.18
C ASN A 38 15.22 -3.04 10.43
N GLN A 39 15.16 -1.71 10.36
CA GLN A 39 14.72 -0.85 11.47
C GLN A 39 13.28 -1.16 11.90
N HIS A 40 12.41 -1.45 10.93
CA HIS A 40 11.00 -1.81 11.19
C HIS A 40 10.77 -3.32 11.36
N ARG A 41 11.83 -4.14 11.38
CA ARG A 41 11.78 -5.60 11.48
C ARG A 41 10.92 -6.25 10.38
N ILE A 42 11.02 -5.72 9.17
CA ILE A 42 10.33 -6.21 7.98
C ILE A 42 11.26 -7.20 7.27
N ASN A 43 10.82 -8.46 7.18
CA ASN A 43 11.43 -9.45 6.30
C ASN A 43 10.52 -9.63 5.07
N ILE A 44 11.10 -9.60 3.89
CA ILE A 44 10.39 -9.78 2.63
C ILE A 44 11.24 -10.64 1.68
N GLN A 45 10.56 -11.52 0.95
CA GLN A 45 11.15 -12.39 -0.06
C GLN A 45 10.32 -12.29 -1.35
N GLY A 46 10.99 -12.44 -2.48
CA GLY A 46 10.38 -12.38 -3.81
C GLY A 46 11.21 -11.56 -4.80
N THR A 47 10.75 -11.51 -6.05
CA THR A 47 11.32 -10.71 -7.12
C THR A 47 10.58 -9.37 -7.24
N ASP A 48 11.25 -8.35 -7.77
CA ASP A 48 10.67 -7.03 -8.07
C ASP A 48 9.76 -6.48 -6.94
N LEU A 49 10.36 -6.30 -5.76
CA LEU A 49 9.64 -5.92 -4.54
C LEU A 49 9.57 -4.39 -4.45
N PRO A 50 8.38 -3.79 -4.43
CA PRO A 50 8.27 -2.35 -4.27
C PRO A 50 8.78 -1.89 -2.91
N ASP A 51 9.21 -0.64 -2.87
CA ASP A 51 9.72 0.01 -1.68
C ASP A 51 8.62 0.12 -0.62
N PRO A 52 8.94 -0.04 0.67
CA PRO A 52 7.98 0.20 1.73
C PRO A 52 7.64 1.69 1.81
N ILE A 53 6.38 1.99 2.14
CA ILE A 53 5.97 3.35 2.49
C ILE A 53 6.34 3.64 3.95
N ALA A 54 6.75 4.87 4.24
CA ALA A 54 7.01 5.38 5.58
C ALA A 54 5.80 6.14 6.16
N THR A 55 4.97 6.75 5.30
CA THR A 55 3.79 7.53 5.72
C THR A 55 2.58 7.20 4.87
N PHE A 56 1.38 7.44 5.42
CA PHE A 56 0.14 7.28 4.65
C PHE A 56 0.06 8.26 3.48
N ASP A 57 0.62 9.46 3.58
CA ASP A 57 0.59 10.46 2.49
C ASP A 57 1.22 9.97 1.19
N GLN A 58 2.19 9.05 1.26
CA GLN A 58 2.78 8.42 0.08
C GLN A 58 1.76 7.63 -0.73
N LEU A 59 0.73 7.08 -0.08
CA LEU A 59 -0.36 6.38 -0.77
C LEU A 59 -1.11 7.30 -1.74
N GLN A 60 -1.34 8.55 -1.35
CA GLN A 60 -1.99 9.51 -2.24
C GLN A 60 -1.04 9.95 -3.35
N LYS A 61 0.20 10.31 -3.01
CA LYS A 61 1.18 10.87 -3.95
C LYS A 61 1.67 9.87 -4.99
N GLU A 62 1.95 8.64 -4.57
CA GLU A 62 2.60 7.62 -5.40
C GLU A 62 1.56 6.67 -6.02
N TYR A 63 0.48 6.36 -5.30
CA TYR A 63 -0.51 5.36 -5.70
C TYR A 63 -1.91 5.92 -6.01
N LYS A 64 -2.09 7.24 -5.89
CA LYS A 64 -3.37 7.92 -6.20
C LYS A 64 -4.55 7.35 -5.41
N VAL A 65 -4.31 6.96 -4.16
CA VAL A 65 -5.39 6.55 -3.25
C VAL A 65 -6.40 7.69 -3.09
N HIS A 66 -7.68 7.35 -3.13
CA HIS A 66 -8.77 8.31 -3.15
C HIS A 66 -8.70 9.25 -1.94
N PRO A 67 -8.80 10.59 -2.11
CA PRO A 67 -8.66 11.55 -1.00
C PRO A 67 -9.58 11.25 0.19
N LYS A 68 -10.83 10.86 -0.09
CA LYS A 68 -11.77 10.47 0.96
C LYS A 68 -11.31 9.29 1.82
N ILE A 69 -10.63 8.31 1.23
CA ILE A 69 -10.05 7.19 1.99
C ILE A 69 -8.92 7.70 2.90
N MET A 70 -8.10 8.64 2.41
CA MET A 70 -7.04 9.27 3.21
C MET A 70 -7.60 10.06 4.40
N GLU A 71 -8.66 10.84 4.18
CA GLU A 71 -9.40 11.52 5.25
C GLU A 71 -9.90 10.52 6.30
N ASN A 72 -10.50 9.41 5.86
CA ASN A 72 -11.03 8.39 6.76
C ASN A 72 -9.93 7.67 7.55
N ILE A 73 -8.76 7.42 6.94
CA ILE A 73 -7.57 6.87 7.63
C ILE A 73 -7.15 7.82 8.77
N GLN A 74 -7.05 9.12 8.48
CA GLN A 74 -6.67 10.12 9.48
C GLN A 74 -7.74 10.28 10.57
N ALA A 75 -9.02 10.35 10.19
CA ALA A 75 -10.15 10.48 11.12
C ALA A 75 -10.29 9.26 12.05
N ALA A 76 -9.88 8.07 11.59
CA ALA A 76 -9.81 6.87 12.42
C ALA A 76 -8.58 6.84 13.36
N GLY A 77 -7.74 7.87 13.36
CA GLY A 77 -6.59 8.00 14.24
C GLY A 77 -5.32 7.29 13.75
N PHE A 78 -5.28 6.88 12.47
CA PHE A 78 -4.11 6.21 11.90
C PHE A 78 -3.13 7.24 11.33
N HIS A 79 -2.11 7.60 12.10
CA HIS A 79 -1.12 8.61 11.70
C HIS A 79 0.07 8.02 10.94
N VAL A 80 0.54 6.83 11.33
CA VAL A 80 1.74 6.17 10.76
C VAL A 80 1.40 4.72 10.43
N PRO A 81 1.77 4.22 9.24
CA PRO A 81 1.55 2.82 8.89
C PRO A 81 2.34 1.88 9.82
N THR A 82 1.74 0.76 10.20
CA THR A 82 2.46 -0.30 10.93
C THR A 82 3.42 -1.04 10.01
N PRO A 83 4.45 -1.76 10.51
CA PRO A 83 5.43 -2.44 9.67
C PRO A 83 4.82 -3.37 8.59
N ILE A 84 3.74 -4.08 8.93
CA ILE A 84 3.04 -4.93 7.97
C ILE A 84 2.33 -4.11 6.88
N GLN A 85 1.77 -2.95 7.23
CA GLN A 85 1.13 -2.04 6.28
C GLN A 85 2.16 -1.36 5.38
N MET A 86 3.29 -0.91 5.95
CA MET A 86 4.40 -0.26 5.24
C MET A 86 4.83 -1.05 4.01
N GLN A 87 4.92 -2.38 4.13
CA GLN A 87 5.38 -3.23 3.05
C GLN A 87 4.26 -3.92 2.27
N ALA A 88 3.18 -4.39 2.93
CA ALA A 88 2.13 -5.13 2.23
C ALA A 88 1.26 -4.24 1.33
N ILE A 89 0.96 -3.01 1.76
CA ILE A 89 0.12 -2.09 0.97
C ILE A 89 0.75 -1.81 -0.41
N PRO A 90 2.01 -1.34 -0.54
CA PRO A 90 2.59 -1.10 -1.85
C PRO A 90 2.67 -2.38 -2.69
N VAL A 91 3.02 -3.54 -2.10
CA VAL A 91 3.07 -4.81 -2.85
C VAL A 91 1.69 -5.16 -3.44
N MET A 92 0.63 -5.04 -2.65
CA MET A 92 -0.74 -5.28 -3.14
C MET A 92 -1.17 -4.23 -4.16
N LEU A 93 -0.82 -2.96 -3.98
CA LEU A 93 -1.15 -1.89 -4.94
C LEU A 93 -0.51 -2.12 -6.31
N HIS A 94 0.66 -2.74 -6.36
CA HIS A 94 1.31 -3.22 -7.59
C HIS A 94 0.61 -4.46 -8.22
N GLY A 95 -0.51 -4.93 -7.66
CA GLY A 95 -1.28 -6.05 -8.20
C GLY A 95 -0.64 -7.41 -7.95
N ARG A 96 0.29 -7.50 -6.98
CA ARG A 96 0.99 -8.74 -6.68
C ARG A 96 0.27 -9.57 -5.63
N GLU A 97 0.45 -10.89 -5.74
CA GLU A 97 0.06 -11.84 -4.71
C GLU A 97 1.01 -11.74 -3.51
N VAL A 98 0.45 -11.81 -2.30
CA VAL A 98 1.18 -11.60 -1.06
C VAL A 98 0.75 -12.62 -0.02
N LEU A 99 1.73 -13.29 0.59
CA LEU A 99 1.57 -13.95 1.87
C LEU A 99 2.20 -13.09 2.96
N ALA A 100 1.39 -12.60 3.89
CA ALA A 100 1.82 -11.66 4.93
C ALA A 100 1.56 -12.27 6.32
N SER A 101 2.60 -12.29 7.16
CA SER A 101 2.51 -12.74 8.55
C SER A 101 2.96 -11.65 9.51
N ALA A 102 2.16 -11.39 10.54
CA ALA A 102 2.45 -10.45 11.61
C ALA A 102 1.60 -10.78 12.85
N PRO A 103 2.00 -10.37 14.07
CA PRO A 103 1.24 -10.63 15.31
C PRO A 103 -0.21 -10.11 15.27
N THR A 104 -1.06 -10.59 16.18
CA THR A 104 -2.39 -9.99 16.40
C THR A 104 -2.25 -8.51 16.80
N GLY A 105 -3.23 -7.68 16.42
CA GLY A 105 -3.16 -6.22 16.67
C GLY A 105 -2.19 -5.43 15.79
N SER A 106 -1.40 -6.06 14.92
CA SER A 106 -0.43 -5.37 14.03
C SER A 106 -1.05 -4.54 12.89
N GLY A 107 -2.37 -4.43 12.79
CA GLY A 107 -3.03 -3.63 11.76
C GLY A 107 -3.15 -4.30 10.38
N LYS A 108 -3.08 -5.65 10.29
CA LYS A 108 -3.24 -6.42 9.04
C LYS A 108 -4.52 -6.08 8.28
N THR A 109 -5.62 -5.77 8.98
CA THR A 109 -6.91 -5.44 8.37
C THR A 109 -6.80 -4.27 7.39
N LEU A 110 -6.20 -3.16 7.82
CA LEU A 110 -5.96 -2.01 6.95
C LEU A 110 -4.99 -2.34 5.81
N ALA A 111 -4.01 -3.21 6.06
CA ALA A 111 -3.00 -3.59 5.08
C ALA A 111 -3.60 -4.20 3.81
N PHE A 112 -4.73 -4.93 3.91
CA PHE A 112 -5.47 -5.41 2.74
C PHE A 112 -6.70 -4.57 2.36
N CYS A 113 -7.33 -3.86 3.30
CA CYS A 113 -8.52 -3.05 3.00
C CYS A 113 -8.19 -1.83 2.12
N ILE A 114 -7.09 -1.14 2.41
CA ILE A 114 -6.66 0.05 1.66
C ILE A 114 -6.38 -0.27 0.18
N PRO A 115 -5.53 -1.27 -0.16
CA PRO A 115 -5.30 -1.62 -1.56
C PRO A 115 -6.57 -2.13 -2.25
N LEU A 116 -7.42 -2.89 -1.55
CA LEU A 116 -8.69 -3.37 -2.09
C LEU A 116 -9.60 -2.21 -2.54
N LEU A 117 -9.82 -1.21 -1.68
CA LEU A 117 -10.64 -0.04 -2.03
C LEU A 117 -10.01 0.76 -3.18
N THR A 118 -8.68 0.89 -3.17
CA THR A 118 -7.93 1.61 -4.21
C THR A 118 -8.07 0.93 -5.58
N HIS A 119 -7.94 -0.40 -5.64
CA HIS A 119 -8.12 -1.17 -6.87
C HIS A 119 -9.54 -1.10 -7.43
N LEU A 120 -10.55 -0.99 -6.55
CA LEU A 120 -11.94 -0.81 -6.97
C LEU A 120 -12.20 0.56 -7.63
N LYS A 121 -11.32 1.55 -7.41
CA LYS A 121 -11.32 2.92 -7.94
C LYS A 121 -12.55 3.74 -7.54
N GLN A 122 -13.71 3.39 -8.08
CA GLN A 122 -14.99 4.09 -7.87
C GLN A 122 -16.14 3.09 -7.75
N PRO A 123 -17.28 3.49 -7.15
CA PRO A 123 -18.50 2.67 -7.13
C PRO A 123 -18.98 2.36 -8.56
N ARG A 124 -19.45 1.13 -8.80
CA ARG A 124 -19.99 0.68 -10.09
C ARG A 124 -21.09 -0.35 -9.87
N ASN A 125 -22.17 -0.25 -10.66
CA ASN A 125 -23.26 -1.21 -10.68
C ASN A 125 -22.88 -2.49 -11.45
N LYS A 126 -21.92 -3.24 -10.92
CA LYS A 126 -21.39 -4.48 -11.52
C LYS A 126 -21.46 -5.66 -10.54
N GLY A 127 -22.26 -5.56 -9.48
CA GLY A 127 -22.26 -6.53 -8.39
C GLY A 127 -20.97 -6.53 -7.57
N PHE A 128 -20.69 -7.66 -6.90
CA PHE A 128 -19.50 -7.80 -6.06
C PHE A 128 -18.22 -7.83 -6.91
N ARG A 129 -17.28 -6.94 -6.57
CA ARG A 129 -15.99 -6.81 -7.26
C ARG A 129 -14.77 -7.17 -6.39
N ALA A 130 -15.00 -7.44 -5.12
CA ALA A 130 -14.00 -7.88 -4.17
C ALA A 130 -14.64 -8.80 -3.13
N LEU A 131 -13.89 -9.78 -2.65
CA LEU A 131 -14.32 -10.73 -1.63
C LEU A 131 -13.23 -10.83 -0.56
N ILE A 132 -13.63 -10.71 0.70
CA ILE A 132 -12.77 -10.97 1.85
C ILE A 132 -13.38 -12.17 2.57
N ILE A 133 -12.58 -13.22 2.75
CA ILE A 133 -12.99 -14.44 3.44
C ILE A 133 -12.43 -14.39 4.85
N SER A 134 -13.25 -14.75 5.84
CA SER A 134 -12.86 -14.83 7.24
C SER A 134 -13.30 -16.16 7.83
N PRO A 135 -12.51 -16.77 8.74
CA PRO A 135 -12.80 -18.10 9.25
C PRO A 135 -13.97 -18.12 10.25
N THR A 136 -14.30 -16.98 10.87
CA THR A 136 -15.41 -16.86 11.82
C THR A 136 -16.26 -15.63 11.54
N ARG A 137 -17.50 -15.63 12.05
CA ARG A 137 -18.46 -14.53 11.87
C ARG A 137 -18.00 -13.27 12.61
N GLU A 138 -17.34 -13.43 13.74
CA GLU A 138 -16.84 -12.37 14.61
C GLU A 138 -15.70 -11.62 13.90
N LEU A 139 -14.76 -12.35 13.30
CA LEU A 139 -13.66 -11.77 12.53
C LEU A 139 -14.16 -11.11 11.24
N ALA A 140 -15.14 -11.70 10.56
CA ALA A 140 -15.81 -11.07 9.43
C ALA A 140 -16.46 -9.74 9.84
N SER A 141 -17.12 -9.71 11.00
CA SER A 141 -17.77 -8.53 11.55
C SER A 141 -16.79 -7.42 11.95
N GLN A 142 -15.64 -7.78 12.52
CA GLN A 142 -14.56 -6.83 12.80
C GLN A 142 -14.00 -6.23 11.50
N THR A 143 -13.68 -7.07 10.52
CA THR A 143 -13.16 -6.62 9.22
C THR A 143 -14.15 -5.72 8.49
N HIS A 144 -15.43 -6.09 8.48
CA HIS A 144 -16.50 -5.29 7.87
C HIS A 144 -16.61 -3.90 8.49
N ARG A 145 -16.54 -3.79 9.83
CA ARG A 145 -16.60 -2.49 10.51
C ARG A 145 -15.46 -1.57 10.09
N GLU A 146 -14.23 -2.09 10.04
CA GLU A 146 -13.08 -1.31 9.59
C GLU A 146 -13.18 -0.91 8.11
N LEU A 147 -13.63 -1.84 7.25
CA LEU A 147 -13.80 -1.54 5.82
C LEU A 147 -14.88 -0.48 5.59
N VAL A 148 -16.00 -0.51 6.34
CA VAL A 148 -17.07 0.50 6.26
C VAL A 148 -16.56 1.88 6.67
N LYS A 149 -15.82 1.99 7.79
CA LYS A 149 -15.21 3.25 8.22
C LYS A 149 -14.28 3.82 7.15
N LEU A 150 -13.39 2.99 6.60
CA LEU A 150 -12.45 3.42 5.55
C LEU A 150 -13.16 3.86 4.27
N ALA A 151 -14.30 3.26 3.93
CA ALA A 151 -15.08 3.56 2.74
C ALA A 151 -16.15 4.64 2.94
N GLU A 152 -16.27 5.22 4.13
CA GLU A 152 -17.30 6.22 4.43
C GLU A 152 -17.22 7.42 3.47
N GLY A 153 -18.36 7.82 2.89
CA GLY A 153 -18.42 8.92 1.92
C GLY A 153 -17.83 8.62 0.53
N THR A 154 -17.33 7.41 0.26
CA THR A 154 -16.82 7.02 -1.08
C THR A 154 -17.91 6.47 -2.01
N GLY A 155 -19.08 6.13 -1.46
CA GLY A 155 -20.17 5.49 -2.19
C GLY A 155 -20.00 3.98 -2.42
N PHE A 156 -18.93 3.35 -1.90
CA PHE A 156 -18.80 1.89 -1.95
C PHE A 156 -19.88 1.22 -1.08
N ARG A 157 -20.41 0.11 -1.60
CA ARG A 157 -21.35 -0.74 -0.87
C ARG A 157 -20.64 -1.98 -0.37
N ILE A 158 -20.67 -2.18 0.93
CA ILE A 158 -20.02 -3.29 1.61
C ILE A 158 -21.11 -4.15 2.24
N HIS A 159 -21.05 -5.45 2.01
CA HIS A 159 -22.02 -6.40 2.53
C HIS A 159 -21.31 -7.55 3.23
N MET A 160 -21.88 -7.98 4.35
CA MET A 160 -21.47 -9.20 5.05
C MET A 160 -22.38 -10.35 4.63
N ILE A 161 -21.78 -11.44 4.19
CA ILE A 161 -22.48 -12.66 3.77
C ILE A 161 -22.24 -13.74 4.82
N HIS A 162 -23.32 -14.22 5.45
CA HIS A 162 -23.24 -15.25 6.49
C HIS A 162 -23.58 -16.65 5.98
N LYS A 163 -24.61 -16.77 5.15
CA LYS A 163 -25.07 -18.03 4.56
C LYS A 163 -25.13 -17.87 3.05
N ALA A 164 -24.35 -18.68 2.34
CA ALA A 164 -24.27 -18.63 0.88
C ALA A 164 -25.65 -18.81 0.22
N ALA A 165 -26.49 -19.72 0.72
CA ALA A 165 -27.82 -19.98 0.17
C ALA A 165 -28.78 -18.76 0.30
N GLU A 166 -28.79 -18.08 1.45
CA GLU A 166 -29.60 -16.88 1.65
C GLU A 166 -29.05 -15.70 0.84
N ALA A 167 -27.72 -15.56 0.78
CA ALA A 167 -27.06 -14.55 -0.04
C ALA A 167 -27.31 -14.77 -1.53
N ALA A 168 -27.37 -16.00 -2.02
CA ALA A 168 -27.70 -16.30 -3.41
C ALA A 168 -29.14 -15.86 -3.78
N LYS A 169 -30.08 -15.95 -2.83
CA LYS A 169 -31.44 -15.41 -3.01
C LYS A 169 -31.45 -13.88 -3.02
N LYS A 170 -30.72 -13.24 -2.10
CA LYS A 170 -30.71 -11.78 -1.91
C LYS A 170 -29.85 -11.04 -2.96
N PHE A 171 -28.73 -11.63 -3.35
CA PHE A 171 -27.69 -11.05 -4.19
C PHE A 171 -27.38 -11.91 -5.43
N GLY A 172 -28.36 -12.68 -5.92
CA GLY A 172 -28.20 -13.53 -7.11
C GLY A 172 -27.97 -12.77 -8.41
N PRO A 173 -27.98 -13.44 -9.58
CA PRO A 173 -27.61 -12.86 -10.88
C PRO A 173 -28.41 -11.60 -11.29
N LYS A 174 -29.64 -11.46 -10.79
CA LYS A 174 -30.50 -10.28 -11.02
C LYS A 174 -30.15 -9.08 -10.13
N SER A 175 -29.26 -9.25 -9.14
CA SER A 175 -28.90 -8.22 -8.16
C SER A 175 -27.91 -7.18 -8.69
N SER A 176 -27.19 -7.47 -9.78
CA SER A 176 -26.32 -6.52 -10.48
C SER A 176 -27.04 -5.27 -10.99
N LYS A 177 -28.37 -5.32 -11.14
CA LYS A 177 -29.21 -4.14 -11.44
C LYS A 177 -29.51 -3.28 -10.21
N LYS A 178 -29.37 -3.84 -9.00
CA LYS A 178 -29.53 -3.16 -7.72
C LYS A 178 -28.18 -2.67 -7.16
N PHE A 179 -27.06 -3.31 -7.51
CA PHE A 179 -25.73 -3.12 -6.91
C PHE A 179 -24.57 -2.92 -7.89
#